data_AF-A0A0H5SVS1-F1
#
_entry.id   AF-A0A0H5SVS1-F1
#
_cell.length_a   1.000
_cell.length_b   1.000
_cell.length_c   1.000
_cell.angle_alpha   90.00
_cell.angle_beta   90.00
_cell.angle_gamma   90.00
#
_symmetry.space_group_name_H-M   'P 1'
#
loop_
_entity.id
_entity.type
_entity.pdbx_description
1 polymer ?
#
loop_
_entity_poly.entity_id
_entity_poly.type
_entity_poly.pdbx_seq_one_letter_code
_entity_poly.pdbx_strand_id
1 'polypeptide(L)'
;MFKIKFSKHNIKKMIKIIFLSIIIIWDIYFLVDLIFFSDKFRKPYVGINYKDYNLVNNNKKESDSLSVEEKAADFQFMIDFMYENYPLIHIDEEIYGIVFEEKNDKFRKLIEDTKNDFEFYLTLYKYFSTVKSAHTYLLFPDPVFLENIQVNNLSNIMENNLYIERLQYWKNLLYENVKNYNLDDIVKFKYIDGRYYETEFFDTYITHINGQPVQEFIDNHESILNKNFSFRKNALYFSSLIFNKVQGEPVSVRMNNGIEYNLYHAPEYEFSYIYNLNEEQPEIFYLLDEVKRICYYRIDSFQIRYLNKIRKLSEEIIEKKDSIDTVIFDIRNNNGGHLLTFIDGILDHFINKEYKFTYKYYVPFTEFHSAFKYEYRSKIIKNPVIGIKNKTNLYYSYKRKIEYGEKNPQYLKTCMY
;
A
#
# COMPACT_ATOMS: atom_id res chain seq x y z
N MET A 1 7.88 27.37 73.99
CA MET A 1 8.75 27.86 72.90
C MET A 1 9.86 26.83 72.66
N PHE A 2 9.58 25.76 71.91
CA PHE A 2 10.59 24.73 71.60
C PHE A 2 11.48 25.23 70.44
N LYS A 3 12.68 25.71 70.76
CA LYS A 3 13.72 26.00 69.77
C LYS A 3 14.35 24.68 69.33
N ILE A 4 13.97 24.18 68.16
CA ILE A 4 14.71 23.09 67.50
C ILE A 4 16.08 23.65 67.10
N LYS A 5 17.12 23.32 67.87
CA LYS A 5 18.52 23.59 67.52
C LYS A 5 18.91 22.62 66.41
N PHE A 6 18.78 23.04 65.15
CA PHE A 6 19.49 22.38 64.08
C PHE A 6 20.99 22.62 64.28
N SER A 7 21.75 21.56 64.54
CA SER A 7 23.21 21.68 64.57
C SER A 7 23.69 22.12 63.18
N LYS A 8 24.70 23.01 63.11
CA LYS A 8 25.31 23.43 61.83
C LYS A 8 25.72 22.24 60.95
N HIS A 9 26.00 21.09 61.57
CA HIS A 9 26.33 19.84 60.90
C HIS A 9 25.12 19.24 60.15
N ASN A 10 23.93 19.25 60.75
CA ASN A 10 22.70 18.75 60.12
C ASN A 10 22.25 19.65 58.96
N ILE A 11 22.43 20.96 59.07
CA ILE A 11 22.13 21.91 57.98
C ILE A 11 23.07 21.68 56.79
N LYS A 12 24.38 21.52 57.03
CA LYS A 12 25.33 21.20 55.94
C LYS A 12 25.00 19.88 55.25
N LYS A 13 24.61 18.85 56.01
CA LYS A 13 24.23 17.54 55.46
C LYS A 13 22.95 17.64 54.62
N MET A 14 21.96 18.40 55.09
CA MET A 14 20.70 18.62 54.39
C MET A 14 20.90 19.43 53.09
N ILE A 15 21.72 20.48 53.12
CA ILE A 15 22.08 21.24 51.92
C ILE A 15 22.82 20.34 50.91
N LYS A 16 23.71 19.47 51.37
CA LYS A 16 24.42 18.51 50.51
C LYS A 16 23.45 17.54 49.81
N ILE A 17 22.45 17.04 50.54
CA ILE A 17 21.43 16.14 49.99
C ILE A 17 20.57 16.86 48.96
N ILE A 18 20.09 18.08 49.26
CA ILE A 18 19.30 18.88 48.31
C ILE A 18 20.10 19.15 47.03
N PHE A 19 21.38 19.51 47.17
CA PHE A 19 22.25 19.77 46.03
C PHE A 19 22.47 18.50 45.18
N LEU A 20 22.69 17.35 45.83
CA LEU A 20 22.81 16.07 45.13
C LEU A 20 21.52 15.70 44.39
N SER A 21 20.36 15.92 44.99
CA SER A 21 19.07 15.64 44.37
C SER A 21 18.82 16.54 43.15
N ILE A 22 19.22 17.81 43.22
CA ILE A 22 19.12 18.74 42.08
C ILE A 22 20.01 18.27 40.94
N ILE A 23 21.24 17.86 41.21
CA ILE A 23 22.15 17.31 40.19
C ILE A 23 21.56 16.06 39.55
N ILE A 24 21.05 15.12 40.35
CA ILE A 24 20.45 13.87 39.83
C ILE A 24 19.22 14.18 38.96
N ILE A 25 18.35 15.10 39.38
CA ILE A 25 17.19 15.51 38.57
C ILE A 25 17.65 16.20 37.28
N TRP A 26 18.70 17.01 37.34
CA TRP A 26 19.26 17.68 36.18
C TRP A 26 19.93 16.71 35.20
N ASP A 27 20.63 15.70 35.71
CA ASP A 27 21.24 14.64 34.90
C ASP A 27 20.17 13.74 34.27
N ILE A 28 19.09 13.40 34.99
CA ILE A 28 17.95 12.68 34.43
C ILE A 28 17.25 13.53 33.37
N TYR A 29 17.02 14.81 33.64
CA TYR A 29 16.44 15.73 32.66
C TYR A 29 17.33 15.86 31.42
N PHE A 30 18.65 15.98 31.61
CA PHE A 30 19.62 16.07 30.53
C PHE A 30 19.72 14.77 29.74
N LEU A 31 19.68 13.59 30.38
CA LEU A 31 19.66 12.30 29.69
C LEU A 31 18.37 12.08 28.91
N VAL A 32 17.23 12.46 29.50
CA VAL A 32 15.92 12.43 28.84
C VAL A 32 15.94 13.38 27.65
N ASP A 33 16.40 14.62 27.82
CA ASP A 33 16.59 15.55 26.71
C ASP A 33 17.58 15.00 25.68
N LEU A 34 18.69 14.35 26.06
CA LEU A 34 19.65 13.77 25.11
C LEU A 34 19.05 12.60 24.32
N ILE A 35 18.26 11.74 24.97
CA ILE A 35 17.55 10.63 24.33
C ILE A 35 16.48 11.18 23.37
N PHE A 36 15.76 12.24 23.76
CA PHE A 36 14.70 12.83 22.93
C PHE A 36 15.18 13.88 21.90
N PHE A 37 16.37 14.46 22.07
CA PHE A 37 16.97 15.51 21.23
C PHE A 37 18.29 15.13 20.56
N SER A 38 18.76 13.87 20.69
CA SER A 38 19.76 13.34 19.77
C SER A 38 19.31 13.58 18.32
N ASP A 39 20.25 13.88 17.44
CA ASP A 39 20.02 14.45 16.10
C ASP A 39 19.03 13.66 15.22
N LYS A 40 18.75 12.39 15.56
CA LYS A 40 17.76 11.53 14.91
C LYS A 40 16.33 12.09 14.92
N PHE A 41 16.00 13.03 15.82
CA PHE A 41 14.62 13.55 15.97
C PHE A 41 14.45 15.05 15.76
N ARG A 42 15.53 15.81 15.55
CA ARG A 42 15.48 17.28 15.52
C ARG A 42 15.33 17.87 14.13
N LYS A 43 15.53 17.07 13.08
CA LYS A 43 15.37 17.49 11.69
C LYS A 43 14.56 16.44 10.92
N PRO A 44 13.36 16.76 10.41
CA PRO A 44 12.70 15.95 9.37
C PRO A 44 13.36 16.11 8.00
N TYR A 45 14.57 16.69 7.93
CA TYR A 45 15.37 16.61 6.72
C TYR A 45 15.80 15.17 6.59
N VAL A 46 15.29 14.50 5.56
CA VAL A 46 15.70 13.20 5.06
C VAL A 46 17.15 13.33 4.55
N GLY A 47 18.08 13.55 5.45
CA GLY A 47 19.43 13.07 5.28
C GLY A 47 19.37 11.61 5.70
N ILE A 48 19.06 10.72 4.76
CA ILE A 48 19.71 9.40 4.75
C ILE A 48 21.15 9.70 5.14
N ASN A 49 21.67 9.07 6.19
CA ASN A 49 22.97 9.41 6.76
C ASN A 49 24.04 9.24 5.65
N TYR A 50 24.28 10.34 4.93
CA TYR A 50 24.86 10.36 3.58
C TYR A 50 26.36 10.04 3.60
N LYS A 51 26.93 9.91 4.80
CA LYS A 51 28.35 9.64 5.00
C LYS A 51 28.73 8.19 4.76
N ASP A 52 27.81 7.24 4.92
CA ASP A 52 28.12 5.82 4.68
C ASP A 52 27.84 5.41 3.22
N TYR A 53 26.97 6.13 2.51
CA TYR A 53 26.69 5.89 1.08
C TYR A 53 27.66 6.58 0.12
N ASN A 54 28.52 7.49 0.61
CA ASN A 54 29.50 8.23 -0.19
C ASN A 54 30.90 7.59 -0.22
N LEU A 55 31.05 6.32 0.17
CA LEU A 55 32.35 5.64 0.16
C LEU A 55 32.58 4.70 -1.03
N VAL A 56 31.66 4.66 -2.01
CA VAL A 56 31.95 4.02 -3.31
C VAL A 56 32.23 5.11 -4.34
N ASN A 57 33.53 5.26 -4.61
CA ASN A 57 34.20 6.24 -5.47
C ASN A 57 33.45 6.72 -6.72
N ASN A 58 33.53 8.04 -6.94
CA ASN A 58 33.23 8.78 -8.17
C ASN A 58 34.17 8.47 -9.36
N ASN A 59 34.67 7.24 -9.48
CA ASN A 59 35.30 6.77 -10.70
C ASN A 59 34.25 5.96 -11.46
N LYS A 60 33.35 6.66 -12.16
CA LYS A 60 32.38 6.09 -13.10
C LYS A 60 33.14 5.21 -14.10
N LYS A 61 33.16 3.90 -13.86
CA LYS A 61 33.14 2.93 -14.95
C LYS A 61 31.70 2.83 -15.41
N GLU A 62 31.46 3.07 -16.69
CA GLU A 62 30.36 2.42 -17.40
C GLU A 62 30.56 0.91 -17.19
N SER A 63 29.56 0.19 -16.65
CA SER A 63 29.67 -1.18 -16.09
C SER A 63 30.11 -1.22 -14.63
N ASP A 64 29.18 -1.51 -13.72
CA ASP A 64 29.06 -2.85 -13.14
C ASP A 64 27.73 -2.95 -12.38
N SER A 65 26.98 -4.03 -12.62
CA SER A 65 25.76 -4.41 -11.88
C SER A 65 26.00 -4.32 -10.36
N LEU A 66 24.95 -4.12 -9.56
CA LEU A 66 25.06 -4.22 -8.10
C LEU A 66 25.73 -5.55 -7.70
N SER A 67 26.65 -5.48 -6.74
CA SER A 67 27.24 -6.69 -6.14
C SER A 67 26.18 -7.48 -5.36
N VAL A 68 26.46 -8.75 -5.08
CA VAL A 68 25.58 -9.58 -4.23
C VAL A 68 25.39 -8.94 -2.86
N GLU A 69 26.46 -8.40 -2.28
CA GLU A 69 26.45 -7.72 -0.98
C GLU A 69 25.61 -6.44 -1.01
N GLU A 70 25.69 -5.65 -2.09
CA GLU A 70 24.88 -4.44 -2.26
C GLU A 70 23.38 -4.78 -2.39
N LYS A 71 23.04 -5.79 -3.20
CA LYS A 71 21.66 -6.28 -3.34
C LYS A 71 21.10 -6.79 -2.01
N ALA A 72 21.89 -7.56 -1.26
CA ALA A 72 21.48 -8.08 0.05
C ALA A 72 21.32 -6.96 1.09
N ALA A 73 22.17 -5.92 1.04
CA ALA A 73 22.07 -4.74 1.90
C ALA A 73 20.82 -3.91 1.58
N ASP A 74 20.52 -3.68 0.30
CA ASP A 74 19.30 -2.98 -0.12
C ASP A 74 18.04 -3.75 0.30
N PHE A 75 18.01 -5.07 0.14
CA PHE A 75 16.90 -5.89 0.60
C PHE A 75 16.75 -5.87 2.13
N GLN A 76 17.85 -5.92 2.88
CA GLN A 76 17.83 -5.78 4.34
C GLN A 76 17.26 -4.43 4.76
N PHE A 77 17.68 -3.34 4.12
CA PHE A 77 17.14 -2.01 4.40
C PHE A 77 15.62 -1.96 4.19
N MET A 78 15.10 -2.57 3.12
CA MET A 78 13.66 -2.64 2.87
C MET A 78 12.92 -3.45 3.94
N ILE A 79 13.49 -4.57 4.40
CA ILE A 79 12.91 -5.37 5.49
C ILE A 79 12.84 -4.55 6.79
N ASP A 80 13.93 -3.88 7.16
CA ASP A 80 13.97 -3.07 8.37
C ASP A 80 12.98 -1.91 8.28
N PHE A 81 12.90 -1.25 7.12
CA PHE A 81 11.90 -0.23 6.87
C PHE A 81 10.48 -0.76 7.06
N MET A 82 10.18 -1.97 6.56
CA MET A 82 8.87 -2.60 6.74
C MET A 82 8.58 -2.91 8.22
N TYR A 83 9.53 -3.47 8.96
CA TYR A 83 9.36 -3.73 10.40
C TYR A 83 9.08 -2.45 11.20
N GLU A 84 9.70 -1.35 10.82
CA GLU A 84 9.51 -0.06 11.48
C GLU A 84 8.22 0.64 11.07
N ASN A 85 7.79 0.53 9.80
CA ASN A 85 6.77 1.41 9.23
C ASN A 85 5.49 0.71 8.74
N TYR A 86 5.47 -0.61 8.58
CA TYR A 86 4.30 -1.34 8.09
C TYR A 86 3.41 -1.80 9.25
N PRO A 87 2.24 -1.17 9.49
CA PRO A 87 1.43 -1.45 10.68
C PRO A 87 0.70 -2.80 10.62
N LEU A 88 0.63 -3.45 9.45
CA LEU A 88 -0.21 -4.62 9.23
C LEU A 88 0.55 -5.96 9.29
N ILE A 89 1.85 -5.99 9.64
CA ILE A 89 2.63 -7.25 9.68
C ILE A 89 1.88 -8.36 10.43
N HIS A 90 1.47 -8.09 11.68
CA HIS A 90 0.72 -9.05 12.50
C HIS A 90 -0.66 -9.43 11.93
N ILE A 91 -1.34 -8.49 11.26
CA ILE A 91 -2.63 -8.75 10.61
C ILE A 91 -2.42 -9.69 9.44
N ASP A 92 -1.31 -9.52 8.71
CA ASP A 92 -0.98 -10.39 7.60
C ASP A 92 -0.70 -11.82 8.07
N GLU A 93 -0.05 -12.00 9.23
CA GLU A 93 0.16 -13.33 9.82
C GLU A 93 -1.17 -13.95 10.29
N GLU A 94 -2.03 -13.17 10.96
CA GLU A 94 -3.29 -13.67 11.54
C GLU A 94 -4.34 -14.01 10.47
N ILE A 95 -4.53 -13.14 9.47
CA ILE A 95 -5.56 -13.30 8.45
C ILE A 95 -5.08 -14.19 7.31
N TYR A 96 -3.81 -14.06 6.91
CA TYR A 96 -3.30 -14.69 5.69
C TYR A 96 -2.28 -15.80 5.94
N GLY A 97 -1.91 -16.06 7.20
CA GLY A 97 -0.94 -17.11 7.56
C GLY A 97 0.47 -16.83 7.03
N ILE A 98 0.79 -15.58 6.68
CA ILE A 98 2.10 -15.22 6.14
C ILE A 98 3.05 -14.96 7.29
N VAL A 99 4.00 -15.87 7.53
CA VAL A 99 5.07 -15.64 8.51
C VAL A 99 6.13 -14.74 7.88
N PHE A 100 6.22 -13.50 8.36
CA PHE A 100 7.04 -12.47 7.68
C PHE A 100 8.54 -12.82 7.73
N GLU A 101 9.00 -13.43 8.81
CA GLU A 101 10.39 -13.87 8.99
C GLU A 101 10.78 -14.97 8.00
N GLU A 102 9.98 -16.04 7.90
CA GLU A 102 10.24 -17.14 6.94
C GLU A 102 10.24 -16.64 5.49
N LYS A 103 9.32 -15.74 5.17
CA LYS A 103 9.29 -15.07 3.86
C LYS A 103 10.58 -14.28 3.62
N ASN A 104 11.02 -13.48 4.58
CA ASN A 104 12.24 -12.66 4.44
C ASN A 104 13.48 -13.54 4.23
N ASP A 105 13.59 -14.65 4.95
CA ASP A 105 14.70 -15.59 4.79
C ASP A 105 14.70 -16.27 3.42
N LYS A 106 13.52 -16.63 2.92
CA LYS A 106 13.37 -17.17 1.56
C LYS A 106 13.83 -16.16 0.52
N PHE A 107 13.32 -14.93 0.58
CA PHE A 107 13.64 -13.91 -0.41
C PHE A 107 15.09 -13.43 -0.33
N ARG A 108 15.71 -13.44 0.85
CA ARG A 108 17.16 -13.16 0.97
C ARG A 108 17.98 -14.11 0.10
N LYS A 109 17.71 -15.41 0.18
CA LYS A 109 18.39 -16.42 -0.65
C LYS A 109 18.15 -16.18 -2.14
N LEU A 110 16.90 -15.90 -2.51
CA LEU A 110 16.56 -15.59 -3.92
C LEU A 110 17.32 -14.35 -4.42
N ILE A 111 17.47 -13.32 -3.58
CA ILE A 111 18.21 -12.09 -3.90
C ILE A 111 19.71 -12.39 -4.10
N GLU A 112 20.29 -13.19 -3.20
CA GLU A 112 21.70 -13.62 -3.27
C GLU A 112 22.00 -14.45 -4.54
N ASP A 113 21.01 -15.20 -5.03
CA ASP A 113 21.12 -16.03 -6.24
C ASP A 113 20.90 -15.25 -7.56
N THR A 114 20.54 -13.96 -7.50
CA THR A 114 20.25 -13.17 -8.73
C THR A 114 21.51 -12.84 -9.53
N LYS A 115 21.46 -13.07 -10.84
CA LYS A 115 22.64 -12.94 -11.72
C LYS A 115 22.91 -11.50 -12.15
N ASN A 116 21.90 -10.66 -12.17
CA ASN A 116 21.97 -9.29 -12.66
C ASN A 116 20.92 -8.41 -11.96
N ASP A 117 20.98 -7.11 -12.21
CA ASP A 117 20.10 -6.12 -11.58
C ASP A 117 18.63 -6.25 -12.00
N PHE A 118 18.36 -6.80 -13.19
CA PHE A 118 17.00 -7.06 -13.64
C PHE A 118 16.36 -8.21 -12.85
N GLU A 119 17.05 -9.35 -12.70
CA GLU A 119 16.61 -10.46 -11.85
C GLU A 119 16.43 -10.03 -10.39
N PHE A 120 17.31 -9.17 -9.88
CA PHE A 120 17.18 -8.54 -8.56
C PHE A 120 15.89 -7.73 -8.45
N TYR A 121 15.61 -6.84 -9.40
CA TYR A 121 14.39 -6.03 -9.40
C TYR A 121 13.13 -6.90 -9.47
N LEU A 122 13.10 -7.93 -10.33
CA LEU A 122 11.97 -8.86 -10.40
C LEU A 122 11.75 -9.59 -9.07
N THR A 123 12.82 -9.99 -8.39
CA THR A 123 12.74 -10.66 -7.10
C THR A 123 12.20 -9.73 -6.01
N LEU A 124 12.62 -8.45 -6.00
CA LEU A 124 12.01 -7.43 -5.14
C LEU A 124 10.53 -7.23 -5.46
N TYR A 125 10.16 -7.16 -6.74
CA TYR A 125 8.77 -6.98 -7.14
C TYR A 125 7.89 -8.15 -6.68
N LYS A 126 8.36 -9.39 -6.84
CA LYS A 126 7.72 -10.59 -6.26
C LYS A 126 7.60 -10.50 -4.75
N TYR A 127 8.64 -10.04 -4.04
CA TYR A 127 8.56 -9.88 -2.60
C TYR A 127 7.41 -8.94 -2.21
N PHE A 128 7.30 -7.78 -2.85
CA PHE A 128 6.22 -6.83 -2.56
C PHE A 128 4.83 -7.33 -2.99
N SER A 129 4.73 -8.16 -4.04
CA SER A 129 3.45 -8.77 -4.45
C SER A 129 2.88 -9.76 -3.40
N THR A 130 3.75 -10.28 -2.53
CA THR A 130 3.32 -11.10 -1.38
C THR A 130 2.78 -10.27 -0.22
N VAL A 131 3.11 -8.98 -0.10
CA VAL A 131 2.62 -8.11 0.99
C VAL A 131 1.13 -7.81 0.77
N LYS A 132 0.30 -7.94 1.81
CA LYS A 132 -1.16 -7.96 1.67
C LYS A 132 -1.78 -6.59 1.94
N SER A 133 -1.25 -5.59 1.26
CA SER A 133 -1.71 -4.20 1.34
C SER A 133 -1.83 -3.60 -0.07
N ALA A 134 -3.02 -3.09 -0.39
CA ALA A 134 -3.28 -2.38 -1.65
C ALA A 134 -2.44 -1.09 -1.80
N HIS A 135 -1.80 -0.64 -0.72
CA HIS A 135 -0.98 0.57 -0.67
C HIS A 135 0.46 0.31 -0.21
N THR A 136 0.93 -0.92 -0.32
CA THR A 136 2.34 -1.27 -0.07
C THR A 136 2.87 -2.03 -1.27
N TYR A 137 3.58 -1.33 -2.15
CA TYR A 137 4.09 -1.86 -3.40
C TYR A 137 5.42 -1.19 -3.77
N LEU A 138 6.19 -1.86 -4.61
CA LEU A 138 7.40 -1.30 -5.19
C LEU A 138 7.02 -0.34 -6.33
N LEU A 139 7.50 0.90 -6.28
CA LEU A 139 7.27 1.88 -7.33
C LEU A 139 8.17 1.60 -8.54
N PHE A 140 7.68 1.91 -9.74
CA PHE A 140 8.53 1.97 -10.92
C PHE A 140 9.51 3.14 -10.80
N PRO A 141 10.81 2.91 -11.02
CA PRO A 141 11.84 3.95 -10.96
C PRO A 141 11.82 4.82 -12.23
N ASP A 142 10.67 5.38 -12.58
CA ASP A 142 10.49 6.25 -13.75
C ASP A 142 10.25 7.71 -13.30
N PRO A 143 11.15 8.65 -13.65
CA PRO A 143 11.00 10.06 -13.29
C PRO A 143 9.65 10.67 -13.70
N VAL A 144 9.14 10.33 -14.89
CA VAL A 144 7.86 10.86 -15.42
C VAL A 144 6.70 10.32 -14.62
N PHE A 145 6.74 9.03 -14.28
CA PHE A 145 5.74 8.40 -13.43
C PHE A 145 5.74 9.03 -12.03
N LEU A 146 6.92 9.22 -11.42
CA LEU A 146 7.07 9.80 -10.08
C LEU A 146 6.60 11.26 -10.02
N GLU A 147 6.82 12.05 -11.07
CA GLU A 147 6.29 13.41 -11.19
C GLU A 147 4.76 13.42 -11.26
N ASN A 148 4.16 12.49 -12.01
CA ASN A 148 2.72 12.41 -12.21
C ASN A 148 1.93 11.97 -10.97
N ILE A 149 2.52 11.18 -10.08
CA ILE A 149 1.84 10.74 -8.84
C ILE A 149 1.74 11.84 -7.77
N GLN A 150 2.38 13.01 -7.98
CA GLN A 150 2.24 14.24 -7.17
C GLN A 150 2.35 14.02 -5.65
N VAL A 151 3.19 13.08 -5.21
CA VAL A 151 3.42 12.85 -3.78
C VAL A 151 4.41 13.90 -3.27
N ASN A 152 3.98 14.74 -2.31
CA ASN A 152 4.73 15.90 -1.80
C ASN A 152 6.18 15.61 -1.34
N ASN A 153 6.54 14.37 -1.03
CA ASN A 153 7.91 14.00 -0.63
C ASN A 153 8.82 13.60 -1.81
N LEU A 154 8.27 13.42 -3.01
CA LEU A 154 9.04 13.05 -4.21
C LEU A 154 9.69 14.25 -4.88
N SER A 155 9.24 15.48 -4.61
CA SER A 155 9.87 16.70 -5.14
C SER A 155 11.35 16.77 -4.77
N ASN A 156 11.71 16.37 -3.55
CA ASN A 156 13.10 16.33 -3.07
C ASN A 156 13.97 15.31 -3.85
N ILE A 157 13.38 14.23 -4.35
CA ILE A 157 14.09 13.26 -5.20
C ILE A 157 14.36 13.88 -6.57
N MET A 158 13.37 14.61 -7.10
CA MET A 158 13.41 15.24 -8.41
C MET A 158 14.29 16.51 -8.45
N GLU A 159 14.65 17.08 -7.29
CA GLU A 159 15.53 18.25 -7.21
C GLU A 159 17.04 17.90 -7.31
N ASN A 160 17.41 16.61 -7.23
CA ASN A 160 18.81 16.18 -7.25
C ASN A 160 19.13 15.39 -8.53
N ASN A 161 19.99 15.95 -9.39
CA ASN A 161 20.40 15.36 -10.66
C ASN A 161 20.98 13.94 -10.52
N LEU A 162 21.66 13.62 -9.41
CA LEU A 162 22.21 12.29 -9.18
C LEU A 162 21.10 11.23 -9.06
N TYR A 163 19.98 11.58 -8.43
CA TYR A 163 18.84 10.67 -8.31
C TYR A 163 18.13 10.49 -9.65
N ILE A 164 18.02 11.56 -10.44
CA ILE A 164 17.47 11.48 -11.80
C ILE A 164 18.30 10.52 -12.67
N GLU A 165 19.63 10.62 -12.64
CA GLU A 165 20.51 9.70 -13.39
C GLU A 165 20.31 8.24 -12.97
N ARG A 166 20.19 7.98 -11.66
CA ARG A 166 19.94 6.62 -11.14
C ARG A 166 18.57 6.09 -11.53
N LEU A 167 17.53 6.92 -11.48
CA LEU A 167 16.19 6.55 -11.94
C LEU A 167 16.20 6.24 -13.44
N GLN A 168 16.88 7.05 -14.25
CA GLN A 168 17.02 6.81 -15.69
C GLN A 168 17.75 5.50 -15.99
N TYR A 169 18.81 5.18 -15.24
CA TYR A 169 19.50 3.89 -15.35
C TYR A 169 18.51 2.72 -15.17
N TRP A 170 17.78 2.71 -14.05
CA TRP A 170 16.81 1.65 -13.77
C TRP A 170 15.70 1.59 -14.80
N LYS A 171 15.12 2.73 -15.18
CA LYS A 171 14.10 2.81 -16.24
C LYS A 171 14.58 2.16 -17.54
N ASN A 172 15.79 2.50 -17.98
CA ASN A 172 16.37 1.96 -19.20
C ASN A 172 16.65 0.46 -19.06
N LEU A 173 17.22 0.01 -17.94
CA LEU A 173 17.45 -1.40 -17.66
C LEU A 173 16.15 -2.20 -17.75
N LEU A 174 15.08 -1.74 -17.09
CA LEU A 174 13.78 -2.42 -17.11
C LEU A 174 13.20 -2.47 -18.53
N TYR A 175 13.17 -1.34 -19.23
CA TYR A 175 12.66 -1.26 -20.61
C TYR A 175 13.41 -2.20 -21.57
N GLU A 176 14.75 -2.16 -21.55
CA GLU A 176 15.57 -2.96 -22.46
C GLU A 176 15.41 -4.47 -22.24
N ASN A 177 15.14 -4.88 -20.99
CA ASN A 177 14.91 -6.28 -20.66
C ASN A 177 13.49 -6.77 -21.01
N VAL A 178 12.49 -5.89 -21.17
CA VAL A 178 11.10 -6.30 -21.45
C VAL A 178 10.59 -5.98 -22.85
N LYS A 179 11.23 -5.05 -23.57
CA LYS A 179 10.72 -4.54 -24.87
C LYS A 179 10.49 -5.59 -25.96
N ASN A 180 11.17 -6.73 -25.88
CA ASN A 180 11.09 -7.80 -26.88
C ASN A 180 10.07 -8.91 -26.50
N TYR A 181 9.40 -8.79 -25.35
CA TYR A 181 8.37 -9.73 -24.95
C TYR A 181 7.04 -9.34 -25.61
N ASN A 182 6.60 -10.15 -26.57
CA ASN A 182 5.36 -9.88 -27.30
C ASN A 182 4.14 -10.17 -26.41
N LEU A 183 3.30 -9.18 -26.21
CA LEU A 183 2.10 -9.31 -25.36
C LEU A 183 1.03 -10.22 -25.99
N ASP A 184 1.05 -10.44 -27.30
CA ASP A 184 0.13 -11.37 -27.98
C ASP A 184 0.42 -12.85 -27.67
N ASP A 185 1.62 -13.14 -27.16
CA ASP A 185 1.99 -14.48 -26.71
C ASP A 185 1.46 -14.81 -25.30
N ILE A 186 0.92 -13.81 -24.59
CA ILE A 186 0.36 -13.97 -23.26
C ILE A 186 -1.01 -14.65 -23.34
N VAL A 187 -1.19 -15.64 -22.47
CA VAL A 187 -2.48 -16.26 -22.18
C VAL A 187 -2.90 -15.85 -20.78
N LYS A 188 -4.06 -15.17 -20.67
CA LYS A 188 -4.57 -14.63 -19.41
C LYS A 188 -5.84 -15.34 -18.99
N PHE A 189 -5.92 -15.67 -17.71
CA PHE A 189 -7.13 -16.22 -17.10
C PHE A 189 -7.61 -15.30 -15.98
N LYS A 190 -8.84 -14.78 -16.07
CA LYS A 190 -9.40 -13.82 -15.12
C LYS A 190 -10.10 -14.53 -13.98
N TYR A 191 -9.84 -14.10 -12.75
CA TYR A 191 -10.53 -14.64 -11.57
C TYR A 191 -11.95 -14.08 -11.46
N ILE A 192 -12.94 -14.97 -11.36
CA ILE A 192 -14.35 -14.63 -11.13
C ILE A 192 -14.95 -15.68 -10.19
N ASP A 193 -15.39 -15.23 -9.01
CA ASP A 193 -16.11 -16.04 -7.99
C ASP A 193 -15.49 -17.42 -7.68
N GLY A 194 -14.16 -17.47 -7.53
CA GLY A 194 -13.44 -18.70 -7.14
C GLY A 194 -12.94 -19.54 -8.31
N ARG A 195 -13.03 -19.05 -9.56
CA ARG A 195 -12.55 -19.74 -10.75
C ARG A 195 -11.76 -18.80 -11.66
N TYR A 196 -10.86 -19.37 -12.45
CA TYR A 196 -10.04 -18.65 -13.42
C TYR A 196 -10.55 -18.94 -14.83
N TYR A 197 -11.20 -17.97 -15.46
CA TYR A 197 -11.82 -18.10 -16.78
C TYR A 197 -10.91 -17.59 -17.89
N GLU A 198 -11.00 -18.21 -19.06
CA GLU A 198 -10.42 -17.66 -20.28
C GLU A 198 -11.09 -16.32 -20.63
N THR A 199 -10.30 -15.35 -21.09
CA THR A 199 -10.79 -13.96 -21.28
C THR A 199 -11.80 -13.79 -22.41
N GLU A 200 -11.86 -14.73 -23.36
CA GLU A 200 -12.77 -14.66 -24.51
C GLU A 200 -14.13 -15.32 -24.23
N PHE A 201 -14.20 -16.32 -23.34
CA PHE A 201 -15.41 -17.10 -23.07
C PHE A 201 -15.58 -17.43 -21.58
N PHE A 202 -16.62 -16.87 -20.93
CA PHE A 202 -16.90 -17.03 -19.49
C PHE A 202 -17.49 -18.40 -19.09
N ASP A 203 -17.40 -19.42 -19.95
CA ASP A 203 -17.85 -20.79 -19.67
C ASP A 203 -16.69 -21.77 -19.43
N THR A 204 -15.48 -21.38 -19.85
CA THR A 204 -14.29 -22.22 -19.84
C THR A 204 -13.33 -21.72 -18.76
N TYR A 205 -13.01 -22.60 -17.80
CA TYR A 205 -12.19 -22.23 -16.63
C TYR A 205 -11.19 -23.32 -16.24
N ILE A 206 -10.10 -22.90 -15.60
CA ILE A 206 -9.05 -23.78 -15.11
C ILE A 206 -9.58 -24.64 -13.95
N THR A 207 -9.33 -25.95 -14.04
CA THR A 207 -9.56 -26.88 -12.94
C THR A 207 -8.25 -27.31 -12.28
N HIS A 208 -7.21 -27.58 -13.09
CA HIS A 208 -5.92 -28.07 -12.60
C HIS A 208 -4.77 -27.37 -13.30
N ILE A 209 -3.66 -27.24 -12.58
CA ILE A 209 -2.37 -26.77 -13.09
C ILE A 209 -1.33 -27.81 -12.67
N ASN A 210 -0.53 -28.31 -13.62
CA ASN A 210 0.46 -29.38 -13.40
C ASN A 210 -0.15 -30.62 -12.72
N GLY A 211 -1.39 -30.94 -13.06
CA GLY A 211 -2.14 -32.07 -12.47
C GLY A 211 -2.68 -31.83 -11.06
N GLN A 212 -2.35 -30.72 -10.40
CA GLN A 212 -2.88 -30.35 -9.08
C GLN A 212 -4.09 -29.43 -9.21
N PRO A 213 -5.06 -29.45 -8.27
CA PRO A 213 -6.13 -28.47 -8.23
C PRO A 213 -5.59 -27.05 -8.29
N VAL A 214 -6.27 -26.17 -9.03
CA VAL A 214 -5.78 -24.79 -9.25
C VAL A 214 -5.40 -24.07 -7.96
N GLN A 215 -6.17 -24.22 -6.88
CA GLN A 215 -5.88 -23.57 -5.59
C GLN A 215 -4.54 -24.00 -4.98
N GLU A 216 -4.16 -25.28 -5.12
CA GLU A 216 -2.87 -25.79 -4.61
C GLU A 216 -1.69 -25.15 -5.34
N PHE A 217 -1.84 -24.87 -6.64
CA PHE A 217 -0.88 -24.07 -7.39
C PHE A 217 -0.84 -22.63 -6.84
N ILE A 218 -2.00 -21.97 -6.67
CA ILE A 218 -2.06 -20.58 -6.18
C ILE A 218 -1.38 -20.41 -4.83
N ASP A 219 -1.58 -21.34 -3.90
CA ASP A 219 -1.06 -21.25 -2.55
C ASP A 219 0.48 -21.26 -2.54
N ASN A 220 1.08 -22.07 -3.43
CA ASN A 220 2.53 -22.27 -3.49
C ASN A 220 3.25 -21.40 -4.55
N HIS A 221 2.51 -20.75 -5.44
CA HIS A 221 3.08 -20.00 -6.55
C HIS A 221 3.50 -18.57 -6.16
N GLU A 222 4.71 -18.17 -6.57
CA GLU A 222 5.19 -16.80 -6.47
C GLU A 222 5.18 -16.14 -7.85
N SER A 223 4.51 -14.99 -7.92
CA SER A 223 4.26 -14.26 -9.17
C SER A 223 4.58 -12.79 -8.95
N ILE A 224 4.86 -12.08 -10.03
CA ILE A 224 4.94 -10.61 -10.05
C ILE A 224 3.58 -10.00 -9.72
N LEU A 225 2.48 -10.73 -9.97
CA LEU A 225 1.11 -10.28 -9.74
C LEU A 225 0.76 -10.30 -8.25
N ASN A 226 -0.06 -9.34 -7.82
CA ASN A 226 -0.51 -9.24 -6.43
C ASN A 226 -1.50 -10.36 -6.08
N LYS A 227 -1.24 -11.11 -5.01
CA LYS A 227 -2.23 -12.01 -4.39
C LYS A 227 -3.20 -11.21 -3.52
N ASN A 228 -4.48 -11.38 -3.80
CA ASN A 228 -5.62 -10.88 -3.03
C ASN A 228 -6.20 -11.98 -2.13
N PHE A 229 -7.09 -11.59 -1.22
CA PHE A 229 -7.77 -12.53 -0.34
C PHE A 229 -9.29 -12.46 -0.51
N SER A 230 -9.92 -13.63 -0.70
CA SER A 230 -11.37 -13.73 -0.76
C SER A 230 -11.92 -14.11 0.60
N PHE A 231 -12.52 -13.15 1.32
CA PHE A 231 -13.18 -13.42 2.61
C PHE A 231 -14.33 -14.45 2.50
N ARG A 232 -15.02 -14.49 1.36
CA ARG A 232 -16.10 -15.46 1.11
C ARG A 232 -15.58 -16.89 1.00
N LYS A 233 -14.41 -17.08 0.36
CA LYS A 233 -13.82 -18.39 0.11
C LYS A 233 -12.77 -18.77 1.16
N ASN A 234 -12.35 -17.81 1.99
CA ASN A 234 -11.24 -17.93 2.92
C ASN A 234 -9.96 -18.44 2.22
N ALA A 235 -9.65 -17.86 1.05
CA ALA A 235 -8.56 -18.32 0.19
C ALA A 235 -7.87 -17.15 -0.53
N LEU A 236 -6.57 -17.33 -0.81
CA LEU A 236 -5.78 -16.41 -1.62
C LEU A 236 -6.04 -16.63 -3.11
N TYR A 237 -5.97 -15.56 -3.90
CA TYR A 237 -6.16 -15.61 -5.34
C TYR A 237 -5.41 -14.45 -6.04
N PHE A 238 -4.90 -14.67 -7.25
CA PHE A 238 -4.53 -13.59 -8.16
C PHE A 238 -5.76 -13.10 -8.93
N SER A 239 -5.88 -11.80 -9.19
CA SER A 239 -6.99 -11.26 -10.03
C SER A 239 -6.95 -11.80 -11.46
N SER A 240 -5.76 -12.19 -11.93
CA SER A 240 -5.57 -12.94 -13.15
C SER A 240 -4.36 -13.85 -13.01
N LEU A 241 -4.35 -14.97 -13.73
CA LEU A 241 -3.14 -15.76 -13.99
C LEU A 241 -2.62 -15.41 -15.37
N ILE A 242 -1.31 -15.32 -15.50
CA ILE A 242 -0.62 -14.98 -16.74
C ILE A 242 0.37 -16.09 -17.05
N PHE A 243 0.22 -16.67 -18.24
CA PHE A 243 1.15 -17.60 -18.84
C PHE A 243 1.54 -17.10 -20.23
N ASN A 244 2.47 -17.78 -20.90
CA ASN A 244 2.85 -17.46 -22.27
C ASN A 244 3.03 -18.74 -23.11
N LYS A 245 3.05 -18.57 -24.44
CA LYS A 245 3.17 -19.67 -25.41
C LYS A 245 4.62 -19.99 -25.81
N VAL A 246 5.61 -19.26 -25.32
CA VAL A 246 6.95 -19.19 -25.92
C VAL A 246 8.04 -19.80 -25.05
N GLN A 247 8.20 -19.35 -23.80
CA GLN A 247 9.35 -19.71 -22.96
C GLN A 247 9.08 -19.59 -21.46
N GLY A 248 9.92 -20.26 -20.68
CA GLY A 248 9.88 -20.26 -19.21
C GLY A 248 9.77 -21.67 -18.66
N GLU A 249 9.29 -21.76 -17.42
CA GLU A 249 8.97 -23.03 -16.79
C GLU A 249 7.72 -23.63 -17.43
N PRO A 250 7.75 -24.87 -17.95
CA PRO A 250 6.57 -25.51 -18.54
C PRO A 250 5.45 -25.67 -17.53
N VAL A 251 4.22 -25.36 -17.95
CA VAL A 251 3.00 -25.49 -17.16
C VAL A 251 1.91 -26.15 -17.99
N SER A 252 1.34 -27.23 -17.46
CA SER A 252 0.11 -27.83 -18.01
C SER A 252 -1.12 -27.20 -17.34
N VAL A 253 -2.01 -26.62 -18.13
CA VAL A 253 -3.26 -26.00 -17.66
C VAL A 253 -4.46 -26.79 -18.18
N ARG A 254 -5.18 -27.46 -17.28
CA ARG A 254 -6.36 -28.26 -17.62
C ARG A 254 -7.65 -27.51 -17.32
N MET A 255 -8.50 -27.43 -18.33
CA MET A 255 -9.81 -26.75 -18.27
C MET A 255 -10.94 -27.69 -17.84
N ASN A 256 -12.08 -27.11 -17.49
CA ASN A 256 -13.31 -27.83 -17.12
C ASN A 256 -13.92 -28.66 -18.25
N ASN A 257 -13.67 -28.31 -19.51
CA ASN A 257 -14.11 -29.07 -20.68
C ASN A 257 -13.16 -30.24 -21.03
N GLY A 258 -12.11 -30.46 -20.24
CA GLY A 258 -11.12 -31.52 -20.45
C GLY A 258 -9.97 -31.16 -21.39
N ILE A 259 -9.97 -29.98 -22.01
CA ILE A 259 -8.85 -29.48 -22.81
C ILE A 259 -7.66 -29.19 -21.89
N GLU A 260 -6.46 -29.52 -22.36
CA GLU A 260 -5.20 -29.28 -21.65
C GLU A 260 -4.26 -28.45 -22.54
N TYR A 261 -3.82 -27.30 -22.02
CA TYR A 261 -2.88 -26.40 -22.68
C TYR A 261 -1.48 -26.58 -22.10
N ASN A 262 -0.49 -26.73 -22.97
CA ASN A 262 0.92 -26.66 -22.59
C ASN A 262 1.38 -25.22 -22.79
N LEU A 263 1.58 -24.51 -21.68
CA LEU A 263 2.00 -23.11 -21.62
C LEU A 263 3.31 -23.01 -20.84
N TYR A 264 3.77 -21.78 -20.63
CA TYR A 264 4.94 -21.49 -19.83
C TYR A 264 4.64 -20.38 -18.82
N HIS A 265 5.25 -20.51 -17.64
CA HIS A 265 5.34 -19.44 -16.66
C HIS A 265 6.74 -18.81 -16.74
N ALA A 266 6.77 -17.49 -16.93
CA ALA A 266 8.00 -16.70 -16.97
C ALA A 266 7.73 -15.35 -16.29
N PRO A 267 8.40 -15.04 -15.16
CA PRO A 267 8.25 -13.76 -14.47
C PRO A 267 8.49 -12.54 -15.36
N GLU A 268 9.34 -12.67 -16.37
CA GLU A 268 9.65 -11.62 -17.34
C GLU A 268 8.45 -11.29 -18.23
N TYR A 269 7.63 -12.29 -18.60
CA TYR A 269 6.37 -12.07 -19.32
C TYR A 269 5.33 -11.40 -18.42
N GLU A 270 5.20 -11.84 -17.16
CA GLU A 270 4.31 -11.18 -16.20
C GLU A 270 4.73 -9.72 -15.98
N PHE A 271 6.03 -9.48 -15.81
CA PHE A 271 6.56 -8.14 -15.60
C PHE A 271 6.41 -7.29 -16.85
N SER A 272 6.68 -7.82 -18.05
CA SER A 272 6.43 -7.12 -19.31
C SER A 272 4.97 -6.72 -19.46
N TYR A 273 4.03 -7.60 -19.09
CA TYR A 273 2.62 -7.27 -19.07
C TYR A 273 2.34 -6.06 -18.18
N ILE A 274 2.77 -6.11 -16.91
CA ILE A 274 2.52 -5.02 -15.95
C ILE A 274 3.22 -3.73 -16.37
N TYR A 275 4.45 -3.82 -16.89
CA TYR A 275 5.23 -2.68 -17.35
C TYR A 275 4.57 -1.97 -18.53
N ASN A 276 3.88 -2.71 -19.39
CA ASN A 276 3.18 -2.18 -20.57
C ASN A 276 1.66 -2.01 -20.36
N LEU A 277 1.15 -2.22 -19.14
CA LEU A 277 -0.26 -1.98 -18.84
C LEU A 277 -0.56 -0.49 -18.98
N ASN A 278 -1.33 -0.14 -20.01
CA ASN A 278 -1.89 1.20 -20.13
C ASN A 278 -3.06 1.34 -19.14
N GLU A 279 -3.15 2.50 -18.47
CA GLU A 279 -4.30 2.83 -17.63
C GLU A 279 -5.53 3.01 -18.55
N GLU A 280 -6.40 2.01 -18.59
CA GLU A 280 -7.69 2.14 -19.26
C GLU A 280 -8.47 3.28 -18.63
N GLN A 281 -9.09 4.13 -19.46
CA GLN A 281 -9.91 5.21 -18.94
C GLN A 281 -11.15 4.63 -18.26
N PRO A 282 -11.45 5.01 -17.00
CA PRO A 282 -12.57 4.45 -16.27
C PRO A 282 -13.90 4.85 -16.91
N GLU A 283 -14.83 3.89 -16.97
CA GLU A 283 -16.18 4.17 -17.43
C GLU A 283 -17.00 4.81 -16.31
N ILE A 284 -17.54 5.99 -16.59
CA ILE A 284 -18.41 6.73 -15.66
C ILE A 284 -19.58 7.27 -16.47
N PHE A 285 -20.76 6.68 -16.30
CA PHE A 285 -21.97 7.00 -17.05
C PHE A 285 -23.21 6.44 -16.35
N TYR A 286 -24.40 6.93 -16.72
CA TYR A 286 -25.66 6.28 -16.36
C TYR A 286 -26.50 5.95 -17.60
N LEU A 287 -27.37 4.95 -17.47
CA LEU A 287 -28.39 4.57 -18.44
C LEU A 287 -29.76 4.59 -17.75
N LEU A 288 -30.76 5.11 -18.43
CA LEU A 288 -32.14 5.18 -17.92
C LEU A 288 -33.04 4.25 -18.72
N ASP A 289 -33.71 3.32 -18.02
CA ASP A 289 -34.85 2.57 -18.54
C ASP A 289 -36.12 3.22 -18.00
N GLU A 290 -36.75 4.09 -18.79
CA GLU A 290 -37.95 4.84 -18.40
C GLU A 290 -39.18 3.95 -18.20
N VAL A 291 -39.25 2.81 -18.90
CA VAL A 291 -40.37 1.86 -18.80
C VAL A 291 -40.30 1.10 -17.48
N LYS A 292 -39.10 0.61 -17.13
CA LYS A 292 -38.87 -0.05 -15.84
C LYS A 292 -38.64 0.92 -14.70
N ARG A 293 -38.45 2.21 -15.01
CA ARG A 293 -38.09 3.29 -14.07
C ARG A 293 -36.80 2.95 -13.30
N ILE A 294 -35.82 2.40 -14.00
CA ILE A 294 -34.52 1.98 -13.43
C ILE A 294 -33.41 2.85 -14.02
N CYS A 295 -32.57 3.41 -13.16
CA CYS A 295 -31.30 4.03 -13.53
C CYS A 295 -30.15 3.06 -13.19
N TYR A 296 -29.33 2.74 -14.19
CA TYR A 296 -28.06 2.03 -13.99
C TYR A 296 -26.92 3.05 -14.00
N TYR A 297 -26.19 3.19 -12.90
CA TYR A 297 -25.11 4.16 -12.75
C TYR A 297 -23.78 3.44 -12.51
N ARG A 298 -22.90 3.45 -13.52
CA ARG A 298 -21.56 2.85 -13.45
C ARG A 298 -20.51 3.90 -13.10
N ILE A 299 -19.63 3.55 -12.16
CA ILE A 299 -18.54 4.39 -11.69
C ILE A 299 -17.30 3.52 -11.47
N ASP A 300 -16.36 3.56 -12.40
CA ASP A 300 -15.11 2.76 -12.32
C ASP A 300 -13.96 3.44 -11.56
N SER A 301 -14.13 4.68 -11.10
CA SER A 301 -13.09 5.37 -10.31
C SER A 301 -13.65 6.48 -9.44
N PHE A 302 -13.07 6.65 -8.26
CA PHE A 302 -13.24 7.81 -7.39
C PHE A 302 -11.97 8.70 -7.34
N GLN A 303 -11.10 8.67 -8.34
CA GLN A 303 -9.98 9.62 -8.41
C GLN A 303 -10.51 11.07 -8.47
N ILE A 304 -9.77 12.01 -7.87
CA ILE A 304 -10.23 13.40 -7.69
C ILE A 304 -10.53 14.11 -9.02
N ARG A 305 -9.79 13.76 -10.08
CA ARG A 305 -10.00 14.28 -11.45
C ARG A 305 -11.41 13.99 -12.00
N TYR A 306 -12.09 12.96 -11.50
CA TYR A 306 -13.44 12.59 -11.94
C TYR A 306 -14.57 13.16 -11.07
N LEU A 307 -14.26 13.88 -9.98
CA LEU A 307 -15.26 14.42 -9.07
C LEU A 307 -16.32 15.26 -9.79
N ASN A 308 -15.92 16.21 -10.63
CA ASN A 308 -16.87 17.08 -11.32
C ASN A 308 -17.80 16.30 -12.26
N LYS A 309 -17.29 15.26 -12.92
CA LYS A 309 -18.09 14.38 -13.79
C LYS A 309 -19.09 13.58 -12.97
N ILE A 310 -18.63 12.94 -11.88
CA ILE A 310 -19.49 12.15 -10.99
C ILE A 310 -20.58 13.03 -10.39
N ARG A 311 -20.22 14.20 -9.86
CA ARG A 311 -21.18 15.16 -9.28
C ARG A 311 -22.24 15.57 -10.31
N LYS A 312 -21.83 15.98 -11.51
CA LYS A 312 -22.75 16.36 -12.58
C LYS A 312 -23.75 15.24 -12.92
N LEU A 313 -23.26 14.01 -13.09
CA LEU A 313 -24.14 12.87 -13.39
C LEU A 313 -25.09 12.56 -12.24
N SER A 314 -24.63 12.68 -10.99
CA SER A 314 -25.48 12.52 -9.81
C SER A 314 -26.57 13.60 -9.75
N GLU A 315 -26.24 14.86 -10.00
CA GLU A 315 -27.22 15.96 -10.11
C GLU A 315 -28.27 15.67 -11.20
N GLU A 316 -27.84 15.27 -12.40
CA GLU A 316 -28.74 14.91 -13.51
C GLU A 316 -29.69 13.75 -13.15
N ILE A 317 -29.21 12.73 -12.42
CA ILE A 317 -30.03 11.62 -11.96
C ILE A 317 -31.07 12.09 -10.93
N ILE A 318 -30.68 12.95 -10.00
CA ILE A 318 -31.57 13.50 -8.97
C ILE A 318 -32.65 14.40 -9.58
N GLU A 319 -32.32 15.21 -10.58
CA GLU A 319 -33.29 16.01 -11.34
C GLU A 319 -34.35 15.12 -12.03
N LYS A 320 -34.00 13.88 -12.37
CA LYS A 320 -34.88 12.87 -12.99
C LYS A 320 -35.55 11.93 -11.98
N LYS A 321 -35.50 12.21 -10.67
CA LYS A 321 -36.04 11.31 -9.63
C LYS A 321 -37.51 10.91 -9.84
N ASP A 322 -38.34 11.76 -10.45
CA ASP A 322 -39.76 11.46 -10.66
C ASP A 322 -39.98 10.37 -11.74
N SER A 323 -38.99 10.13 -12.61
CA SER A 323 -39.01 9.06 -13.62
C SER A 323 -38.27 7.78 -13.20
N ILE A 324 -37.72 7.74 -11.98
CA ILE A 324 -36.84 6.67 -11.50
C ILE A 324 -37.35 6.15 -10.15
N ASP A 325 -37.63 4.86 -10.06
CA ASP A 325 -37.94 4.19 -8.78
C ASP A 325 -36.71 3.52 -8.17
N THR A 326 -35.71 3.16 -8.99
CA THR A 326 -34.52 2.41 -8.54
C THR A 326 -33.26 2.91 -9.21
N VAL A 327 -32.19 3.08 -8.42
CA VAL A 327 -30.83 3.32 -8.90
C VAL A 327 -29.96 2.11 -8.57
N ILE A 328 -29.33 1.52 -9.58
CA ILE A 328 -28.36 0.44 -9.46
C ILE A 328 -26.97 1.06 -9.61
N PHE A 329 -26.19 1.08 -8.53
CA PHE A 329 -24.79 1.49 -8.58
C PHE A 329 -23.91 0.31 -8.98
N ASP A 330 -23.23 0.40 -10.12
CA ASP A 330 -22.18 -0.54 -10.48
C ASP A 330 -20.80 0.05 -10.20
N ILE A 331 -20.17 -0.47 -9.16
CA ILE A 331 -18.81 -0.14 -8.73
C ILE A 331 -17.87 -1.36 -8.79
N ARG A 332 -18.24 -2.41 -9.53
CA ARG A 332 -17.49 -3.68 -9.55
C ARG A 332 -16.09 -3.53 -10.15
N ASN A 333 -15.90 -2.59 -11.07
CA ASN A 333 -14.59 -2.26 -11.66
C ASN A 333 -13.96 -1.01 -11.01
N ASN A 334 -14.47 -0.57 -9.84
CA ASN A 334 -13.96 0.61 -9.16
C ASN A 334 -12.74 0.27 -8.30
N ASN A 335 -11.56 0.77 -8.70
CA ASN A 335 -10.31 0.57 -7.96
C ASN A 335 -10.12 1.57 -6.80
N GLY A 336 -11.17 2.31 -6.43
CA GLY A 336 -11.14 3.31 -5.37
C GLY A 336 -10.74 4.69 -5.87
N GLY A 337 -10.07 5.45 -4.99
CA GLY A 337 -9.66 6.83 -5.23
C GLY A 337 -9.77 7.66 -3.96
N HIS A 338 -10.22 8.90 -4.07
CA HIS A 338 -10.35 9.80 -2.94
C HIS A 338 -11.71 9.65 -2.27
N LEU A 339 -11.71 9.50 -0.96
CA LEU A 339 -12.93 9.43 -0.15
C LEU A 339 -13.85 10.65 -0.38
N LEU A 340 -13.29 11.85 -0.53
CA LEU A 340 -14.09 13.06 -0.79
C LEU A 340 -14.84 12.98 -2.12
N THR A 341 -14.24 12.35 -3.15
CA THR A 341 -14.91 12.15 -4.43
C THR A 341 -16.15 11.29 -4.30
N PHE A 342 -16.10 10.27 -3.44
CA PHE A 342 -17.26 9.44 -3.11
C PHE A 342 -18.30 10.18 -2.27
N ILE A 343 -17.87 10.96 -1.27
CA ILE A 343 -18.78 11.74 -0.41
C ILE A 343 -19.52 12.79 -1.24
N ASP A 344 -18.78 13.73 -1.83
CA ASP A 344 -19.32 14.88 -2.55
C ASP A 344 -20.06 14.44 -3.83
N GLY A 345 -19.55 13.40 -4.50
CA GLY A 345 -20.09 12.92 -5.76
C GLY A 345 -21.30 11.99 -5.60
N ILE A 346 -21.43 11.25 -4.49
CA ILE A 346 -22.46 10.22 -4.32
C ILE A 346 -23.25 10.43 -3.04
N LEU A 347 -22.59 10.39 -1.88
CA LEU A 347 -23.32 10.40 -0.60
C LEU A 347 -24.17 11.66 -0.43
N ASP A 348 -23.63 12.83 -0.78
CA ASP A 348 -24.35 14.10 -0.64
C ASP A 348 -25.60 14.23 -1.54
N HIS A 349 -25.69 13.41 -2.59
CA HIS A 349 -26.79 13.45 -3.55
C HIS A 349 -27.86 12.39 -3.26
N PHE A 350 -27.44 11.20 -2.84
CA PHE A 350 -28.32 10.04 -2.71
C PHE A 350 -28.68 9.70 -1.25
N ILE A 351 -28.12 10.42 -0.26
CA ILE A 351 -28.33 10.14 1.16
C ILE A 351 -28.92 11.36 1.88
N ASN A 352 -30.16 11.21 2.34
CA ASN A 352 -30.91 12.29 3.01
C ASN A 352 -30.84 12.24 4.56
N LYS A 353 -30.03 11.34 5.13
CA LYS A 353 -29.85 11.24 6.59
C LYS A 353 -28.48 11.79 6.97
N GLU A 354 -28.41 12.44 8.12
CA GLU A 354 -27.12 12.82 8.70
C GLU A 354 -26.37 11.56 9.11
N TYR A 355 -25.12 11.47 8.66
CA TYR A 355 -24.22 10.41 9.08
C TYR A 355 -22.90 11.00 9.58
N LYS A 356 -22.34 10.31 10.55
CA LYS A 356 -21.08 10.66 11.17
C LYS A 356 -20.06 9.56 10.93
N PHE A 357 -19.10 9.82 10.06
CA PHE A 357 -17.95 8.93 9.96
C PHE A 357 -16.92 9.29 11.01
N THR A 358 -16.38 8.25 11.67
CA THR A 358 -15.21 8.37 12.54
C THR A 358 -14.11 7.51 11.94
N TYR A 359 -13.05 8.16 11.47
CA TYR A 359 -11.84 7.47 11.03
C TYR A 359 -10.86 7.40 12.19
N LYS A 360 -10.24 6.24 12.37
CA LYS A 360 -9.08 6.06 13.26
C LYS A 360 -7.91 5.65 12.39
N TYR A 361 -6.87 6.47 12.39
CA TYR A 361 -5.60 6.12 11.76
C TYR A 361 -4.71 5.43 12.78
N TYR A 362 -3.90 4.49 12.34
CA TYR A 362 -2.89 3.82 13.16
C TYR A 362 -1.57 3.95 12.43
N VAL A 363 -0.71 4.85 12.91
CA VAL A 363 0.58 5.16 12.26
C VAL A 363 1.71 4.85 13.24
N PRO A 364 2.72 4.03 12.84
CA PRO A 364 3.90 3.77 13.65
C PRO A 364 4.69 5.04 13.97
N PHE A 365 5.22 5.14 15.19
CA PHE A 365 6.06 6.26 15.60
C PHE A 365 7.50 6.09 15.10
N THR A 366 7.80 6.63 13.92
CA THR A 366 9.13 6.61 13.32
C THR A 366 9.59 8.01 12.92
N GLU A 367 10.87 8.16 12.56
CA GLU A 367 11.43 9.43 12.06
C GLU A 367 10.72 9.91 10.78
N PHE A 368 10.29 8.97 9.92
CA PHE A 368 9.54 9.24 8.70
C PHE A 368 8.12 9.76 8.95
N HIS A 369 7.52 9.43 10.09
CA HIS A 369 6.20 9.91 10.50
C HIS A 369 6.26 11.10 11.47
N SER A 370 7.43 11.72 11.62
CA SER A 370 7.64 12.80 12.59
C SER A 370 6.77 14.05 12.34
N ALA A 371 6.28 14.30 11.12
CA ALA A 371 5.33 15.40 10.87
C ALA A 371 3.99 15.20 11.60
N PHE A 372 3.47 13.97 11.67
CA PHE A 372 2.27 13.63 12.45
C PHE A 372 2.44 13.93 13.95
N LYS A 373 3.68 13.89 14.44
CA LYS A 373 4.04 14.25 15.82
C LYS A 373 3.66 15.69 16.14
N TYR A 374 3.83 16.64 15.21
CA TYR A 374 3.63 18.06 15.53
C TYR A 374 2.16 18.46 15.48
N GLU A 375 1.41 17.86 14.55
CA GLU A 375 0.00 18.21 14.34
C GLU A 375 -0.95 17.53 15.34
N TYR A 376 -0.55 16.39 15.96
CA TYR A 376 -1.48 15.54 16.73
C TYR A 376 -1.00 15.05 18.11
N ARG A 377 -0.07 15.76 18.77
CA ARG A 377 0.52 15.39 20.09
C ARG A 377 -0.48 14.99 21.18
N SER A 378 -1.72 15.50 21.14
CA SER A 378 -2.73 15.26 22.18
C SER A 378 -3.51 13.93 22.05
N LYS A 379 -3.27 13.11 21.02
CA LYS A 379 -4.08 11.91 20.71
C LYS A 379 -3.27 10.60 20.60
N ILE A 380 -2.13 10.53 21.28
CA ILE A 380 -1.26 9.34 21.29
C ILE A 380 -1.88 8.26 22.17
N ILE A 381 -2.09 7.05 21.62
CA ILE A 381 -2.50 5.89 22.42
C ILE A 381 -1.36 4.88 22.33
N LYS A 382 -0.70 4.59 23.45
CA LYS A 382 0.36 3.58 23.48
C LYS A 382 -0.28 2.19 23.32
N ASN A 383 0.20 1.39 22.37
CA ASN A 383 -0.25 0.02 22.07
C ASN A 383 -1.78 -0.11 21.84
N PRO A 384 -2.37 0.61 20.86
CA PRO A 384 -3.83 0.63 20.68
C PRO A 384 -4.38 -0.61 19.97
N VAL A 385 -3.53 -1.52 19.50
CA VAL A 385 -3.95 -2.78 18.89
C VAL A 385 -3.80 -3.89 19.94
N ILE A 386 -4.94 -4.32 20.48
CA ILE A 386 -5.04 -5.39 21.47
C ILE A 386 -4.60 -6.70 20.78
N GLY A 387 -3.60 -7.40 21.33
CA GLY A 387 -3.12 -8.69 20.81
C GLY A 387 -1.69 -8.69 20.25
N ILE A 388 -1.10 -7.53 19.95
CA ILE A 388 0.29 -7.46 19.47
C ILE A 388 1.25 -7.57 20.66
N LYS A 389 1.94 -8.71 20.79
CA LYS A 389 3.09 -8.84 21.69
C LYS A 389 4.29 -8.09 21.10
N ASN A 390 4.63 -6.95 21.70
CA ASN A 390 5.95 -6.30 21.69
C ASN A 390 6.81 -6.46 20.42
N LYS A 391 6.57 -5.62 19.40
CA LYS A 391 7.65 -5.05 18.58
C LYS A 391 7.41 -3.53 18.45
N THR A 392 7.74 -2.84 19.54
CA THR A 392 8.21 -1.44 19.67
C THR A 392 7.73 -0.31 18.74
N ASN A 393 6.49 -0.30 18.25
CA ASN A 393 5.94 0.90 17.61
C ASN A 393 4.77 1.48 18.40
N LEU A 394 4.99 2.65 19.00
CA LEU A 394 3.89 3.46 19.54
C LEU A 394 3.03 3.93 18.36
N TYR A 395 1.71 3.81 18.45
CA TYR A 395 0.81 4.27 17.40
C TYR A 395 0.08 5.54 17.84
N TYR A 396 -0.30 6.38 16.87
CA TYR A 396 -1.17 7.53 17.12
C TYR A 396 -2.55 7.20 16.58
N SER A 397 -3.59 7.46 17.37
CA SER A 397 -4.98 7.36 16.91
C SER A 397 -5.52 8.75 16.66
N TYR A 398 -5.53 9.20 15.41
CA TYR A 398 -6.25 10.42 15.06
C TYR A 398 -7.70 10.10 14.72
N LYS A 399 -8.62 10.76 15.44
CA LYS A 399 -10.06 10.76 15.15
C LYS A 399 -10.42 11.97 14.30
N ARG A 400 -10.75 11.73 13.02
CA ARG A 400 -11.44 12.71 12.16
C ARG A 400 -12.93 12.41 12.19
N LYS A 401 -13.75 13.46 12.39
CA LYS A 401 -15.20 13.40 12.20
C LYS A 401 -15.52 14.04 10.87
N ILE A 402 -16.22 13.33 10.00
CA ILE A 402 -16.85 13.91 8.80
C ILE A 402 -18.35 13.79 9.02
N GLU A 403 -19.04 14.92 8.90
CA GLU A 403 -20.49 15.06 9.05
C GLU A 403 -21.02 15.47 7.67
N TYR A 404 -22.03 14.76 7.17
CA TYR A 404 -22.62 14.98 5.84
C TYR A 404 -24.13 14.70 5.91
N GLY A 405 -24.92 15.42 5.10
CA GLY A 405 -26.39 15.56 5.20
C GLY A 405 -26.84 16.94 5.73
N GLU A 406 -28.11 17.31 5.50
CA GLU A 406 -28.65 18.62 5.91
C GLU A 406 -28.78 18.78 7.44
N LYS A 407 -28.41 19.95 7.96
CA LYS A 407 -28.57 20.34 9.37
C LYS A 407 -30.02 20.71 9.78
N ASN A 408 -31.01 20.49 8.93
CA ASN A 408 -32.42 20.66 9.27
C ASN A 408 -33.27 19.97 8.19
N PRO A 409 -33.73 18.72 8.39
CA PRO A 409 -34.63 18.11 7.43
C PRO A 409 -35.96 18.89 7.45
N GLN A 410 -36.33 19.52 6.33
CA GLN A 410 -37.72 19.94 6.14
C GLN A 410 -38.57 18.68 6.08
N TYR A 411 -39.35 18.45 7.15
CA TYR A 411 -40.31 17.37 7.25
C TYR A 411 -41.27 17.38 6.04
N LEU A 412 -41.11 16.41 5.15
CA LEU A 412 -42.19 16.00 4.26
C LEU A 412 -43.25 15.30 5.12
N LYS A 413 -44.26 16.06 5.54
CA LYS A 413 -45.55 15.50 5.96
C LYS A 413 -46.13 14.74 4.78
N THR A 414 -46.17 13.42 4.87
CA THR A 414 -47.12 12.63 4.09
C THR A 414 -47.96 11.81 5.06
N CYS A 415 -49.24 12.18 5.12
CA CYS A 415 -50.28 11.35 5.71
C CYS A 415 -50.40 10.08 4.87
N MET A 416 -50.36 8.92 5.52
CA MET A 416 -50.83 7.67 4.91
C MET A 416 -52.27 7.41 5.38
N TYR A 417 -53.15 7.13 4.43
CA TYR A 417 -54.15 6.08 4.61
C TYR A 417 -53.52 4.76 4.21
#